data_AF-A0A844EBK6-F1
#
_entry.id   AF-A0A844EBK6-F1
#
_cell.length_a   1.000
_cell.length_b   1.000
_cell.length_c   1.000
_cell.angle_alpha   90.00
_cell.angle_beta   90.00
_cell.angle_gamma   90.00
#
_symmetry.space_group_name_H-M   'P 1'
#
loop_
_entity.id
_entity.type
_entity.pdbx_description
1 polymer ?
#
loop_
_entity_poly.entity_id
_entity_poly.type
_entity_poly.pdbx_seq_one_letter_code
_entity_poly.pdbx_strand_id
1 'polypeptide(L)'
;MQQVQTNKLGKRLKNSRYISGFDGIRALAVVGVIIYHLLPYKLQGGYLGVPTFFAVSGYLITDLLLQEWEQNGRIDFWGFYARRLKRLYPALVFMLVGTGTYITLFQRSLLTNLRSIITTNMLYVYNWWEIAHGQSYFDRFNGESP
;
A
#
# COMPACT_ATOMS: atom_id res chain seq x y z
N MET A 1 -46.22 -6.81 32.49
CA MET A 1 -45.58 -5.70 31.77
C MET A 1 -44.18 -6.14 31.36
N GLN A 2 -43.97 -6.38 30.06
CA GLN A 2 -42.77 -6.97 29.46
C GLN A 2 -41.67 -5.91 29.28
N GLN A 3 -40.48 -6.18 29.83
CA GLN A 3 -39.26 -5.43 29.53
C GLN A 3 -38.65 -5.99 28.24
N VAL A 4 -38.73 -5.23 27.16
CA VAL A 4 -38.12 -5.55 25.85
C VAL A 4 -36.62 -5.26 25.94
N GLN A 5 -35.81 -6.29 26.14
CA GLN A 5 -34.36 -6.24 25.93
C GLN A 5 -34.07 -6.05 24.44
N THR A 6 -33.68 -4.85 24.02
CA THR A 6 -33.19 -4.59 22.66
C THR A 6 -31.74 -5.03 22.54
N ASN A 7 -31.56 -6.35 22.40
CA ASN A 7 -30.28 -6.95 22.05
C ASN A 7 -29.91 -6.54 20.62
N LYS A 8 -29.15 -5.45 20.45
CA LYS A 8 -28.48 -5.11 19.17
C LYS A 8 -27.29 -6.05 18.97
N LEU A 9 -27.58 -7.34 18.83
CA LEU A 9 -26.60 -8.31 18.35
C LEU A 9 -26.42 -8.03 16.85
N GLY A 10 -25.48 -7.15 16.51
CA GLY A 10 -25.04 -6.96 15.14
C GLY A 10 -24.66 -8.33 14.58
N LYS A 11 -25.48 -8.83 13.64
CA LYS A 11 -25.19 -10.06 12.90
C LYS A 11 -23.87 -9.84 12.17
N ARG A 12 -22.76 -10.35 12.74
CA ARG A 12 -21.56 -10.64 11.96
C ARG A 12 -22.02 -11.58 10.86
N LEU A 13 -22.06 -11.11 9.61
CA LEU A 13 -22.22 -11.99 8.47
C LEU A 13 -21.05 -12.98 8.51
N LYS A 14 -21.40 -14.21 8.92
CA LYS A 14 -20.58 -15.40 8.82
C LYS A 14 -20.37 -15.62 7.32
N ASN A 15 -19.12 -15.55 6.86
CA ASN A 15 -18.66 -15.53 5.47
C ASN A 15 -18.82 -14.20 4.70
N SER A 16 -17.99 -13.20 5.01
CA SER A 16 -17.31 -12.55 3.89
C SER A 16 -16.44 -13.64 3.27
N ARG A 17 -16.70 -14.00 2.01
CA ARG A 17 -15.86 -14.95 1.27
C ARG A 17 -14.52 -14.26 1.08
N TYR A 18 -13.66 -14.30 2.09
CA TYR A 18 -12.29 -13.80 2.00
C TYR A 18 -11.59 -14.74 1.03
N ILE A 19 -11.60 -14.38 -0.25
CA ILE A 19 -10.94 -15.14 -1.30
C ILE A 19 -9.45 -14.91 -1.09
N SER A 20 -8.82 -15.83 -0.35
CA SER A 20 -7.37 -15.85 -0.09
C SER A 20 -6.53 -15.72 -1.37
N GLY A 21 -7.11 -16.09 -2.52
CA GLY A 21 -6.50 -15.93 -3.84
C GLY A 21 -6.04 -14.49 -4.15
N PHE A 22 -6.78 -13.45 -3.72
CA PHE A 22 -6.36 -12.07 -3.97
C PHE A 22 -5.13 -11.66 -3.16
N ASP A 23 -4.97 -12.21 -1.95
CA ASP A 23 -3.74 -12.02 -1.16
C ASP A 23 -2.55 -12.69 -1.84
N GLY A 24 -2.77 -13.88 -2.42
CA GLY A 24 -1.78 -14.58 -3.23
C GLY A 24 -1.35 -13.77 -4.46
N ILE A 25 -2.30 -13.20 -5.21
CA ILE A 25 -2.00 -12.36 -6.38
C ILE A 25 -1.19 -11.12 -5.97
N ARG A 26 -1.55 -10.46 -4.86
CA ARG A 26 -0.78 -9.32 -4.33
C ARG A 26 0.65 -9.72 -3.95
N ALA A 27 0.81 -10.87 -3.30
CA ALA A 27 2.13 -11.39 -2.94
C ALA A 27 2.97 -11.68 -4.17
N LEU A 28 2.41 -12.36 -5.18
CA LEU A 28 3.08 -12.64 -6.45
C LEU A 28 3.47 -11.36 -7.19
N ALA A 29 2.60 -10.35 -7.18
CA ALA A 29 2.88 -9.04 -7.77
C ALA A 29 4.08 -8.37 -7.09
N VAL A 30 4.14 -8.35 -5.75
CA VAL A 30 5.27 -7.79 -5.00
C VAL A 30 6.56 -8.58 -5.25
N VAL A 31 6.49 -9.92 -5.28
CA VAL A 31 7.65 -10.77 -5.60
C VAL A 31 8.18 -10.46 -7.00
N GLY A 32 7.30 -10.31 -7.99
CA GLY A 32 7.68 -9.89 -9.34
C GLY A 32 8.43 -8.55 -9.36
N VAL A 33 7.95 -7.56 -8.60
CA VAL A 33 8.63 -6.26 -8.46
C VAL A 33 10.01 -6.40 -7.82
N ILE A 34 10.13 -7.19 -6.73
CA ILE A 34 11.42 -7.42 -6.07
C ILE A 34 12.40 -8.07 -7.04
N ILE A 35 11.99 -9.12 -7.74
CA ILE A 35 12.89 -9.83 -8.67
C ILE A 35 13.31 -8.91 -9.82
N TYR A 36 12.41 -8.07 -10.34
CA TYR A 36 12.75 -7.09 -11.37
C TYR A 36 13.85 -6.11 -10.92
N HIS A 37 13.81 -5.65 -9.67
CA HIS A 37 14.83 -4.75 -9.14
C HIS A 37 16.16 -5.47 -8.85
N LEU A 38 16.14 -6.78 -8.55
CA LEU A 38 17.35 -7.56 -8.30
C LEU A 38 18.01 -8.10 -9.58
N LEU A 39 17.21 -8.48 -10.58
CA LEU A 39 17.63 -9.18 -11.80
C LEU A 39 16.86 -8.65 -13.02
N PRO A 40 17.06 -7.37 -13.41
CA PRO A 40 16.24 -6.72 -14.42
C PRO A 40 16.27 -7.44 -15.78
N TYR A 41 17.40 -8.04 -16.15
CA TYR A 41 17.58 -8.73 -17.43
C TYR A 41 16.91 -10.11 -17.51
N LYS A 42 16.50 -10.71 -16.39
CA LYS A 42 15.90 -12.07 -16.38
C LYS A 42 14.38 -12.05 -16.45
N LEU A 43 13.72 -10.99 -15.98
CA LEU A 43 12.26 -10.89 -15.92
C LEU A 43 11.81 -9.49 -16.32
N GLN A 44 11.84 -9.21 -17.63
CA GLN A 44 11.42 -7.93 -18.21
C GLN A 44 9.97 -7.54 -17.88
N GLY A 45 9.09 -8.49 -17.52
CA GLY A 45 7.68 -8.23 -17.21
C GLY A 45 7.37 -7.80 -15.77
N GLY A 46 8.36 -7.70 -14.88
CA GLY A 46 8.11 -7.43 -13.46
C GLY A 46 7.55 -6.02 -13.15
N TYR A 47 7.64 -5.08 -14.10
CA TYR A 47 6.99 -3.77 -14.00
C TYR A 47 5.45 -3.86 -13.90
N LEU A 48 4.85 -4.93 -14.44
CA LEU A 48 3.41 -5.20 -14.34
C LEU A 48 2.95 -5.46 -12.91
N GLY A 49 3.87 -5.85 -12.02
CA GLY A 49 3.54 -6.14 -10.63
C GLY A 49 2.94 -4.93 -9.89
N VAL A 50 3.42 -3.71 -10.15
CA VAL A 50 2.88 -2.51 -9.50
C VAL A 50 1.43 -2.22 -9.93
N PRO A 51 1.09 -2.13 -11.23
CA PRO A 51 -0.30 -2.02 -11.69
C PRO A 51 -1.21 -3.14 -11.18
N THR A 52 -0.76 -4.41 -11.22
CA THR A 52 -1.54 -5.55 -10.74
C THR A 52 -1.84 -5.45 -9.24
N PHE A 53 -0.83 -5.12 -8.42
CA PHE A 53 -1.01 -4.94 -6.99
C PHE A 53 -2.04 -3.86 -6.66
N PHE A 54 -1.98 -2.72 -7.37
CA PHE A 54 -2.92 -1.62 -7.18
C PHE A 54 -4.33 -1.96 -7.66
N ALA A 55 -4.48 -2.61 -8.81
CA ALA A 55 -5.78 -3.03 -9.33
C ALA A 55 -6.51 -3.98 -8.35
N VAL A 56 -5.80 -5.00 -7.85
CA VAL A 56 -6.35 -5.95 -6.87
C VAL A 56 -6.66 -5.25 -5.54
N SER A 57 -5.76 -4.37 -5.08
CA SER A 57 -6.00 -3.62 -3.85
C SER A 57 -7.20 -2.68 -3.97
N GLY A 58 -7.38 -2.04 -5.12
CA GLY A 58 -8.53 -1.18 -5.41
C GLY A 58 -9.85 -1.95 -5.37
N TYR A 59 -9.91 -3.10 -6.04
CA TYR A 59 -11.08 -3.99 -6.01
C TYR A 59 -11.45 -4.38 -4.57
N LEU A 60 -10.48 -4.85 -3.78
CA LEU A 60 -10.73 -5.26 -2.38
C LEU A 60 -11.18 -4.10 -1.49
N ILE A 61 -10.63 -2.90 -1.69
CA ILE A 61 -11.05 -1.71 -0.93
C ILE A 61 -12.49 -1.38 -1.27
N THR A 62 -12.84 -1.33 -2.56
CA THR A 62 -14.21 -1.02 -2.99
C THR A 62 -15.21 -2.05 -2.49
N ASP A 63 -14.88 -3.34 -2.57
CA ASP A 63 -15.72 -4.43 -2.04
C ASP A 63 -15.96 -4.29 -0.52
N LEU A 64 -14.92 -3.96 0.25
CA LEU A 64 -15.05 -3.69 1.69
C LEU A 64 -15.95 -2.48 1.99
N LEU A 65 -15.83 -1.40 1.21
CA LEU A 65 -16.64 -0.19 1.39
C LEU A 65 -18.11 -0.44 1.01
N LEU A 66 -18.37 -1.24 -0.04
CA LEU A 66 -19.72 -1.65 -0.43
C LEU A 66 -20.37 -2.51 0.66
N GLN A 67 -19.65 -3.50 1.19
CA GLN A 67 -20.13 -4.33 2.31
C GLN A 67 -20.45 -3.48 3.55
N GLU A 68 -19.64 -2.47 3.85
CA GLU A 68 -19.89 -1.55 4.96
C GLU A 68 -21.15 -0.70 4.73
N TRP A 69 -21.32 -0.19 3.51
CA TRP A 69 -22.50 0.57 3.11
C TRP A 69 -23.78 -0.26 3.20
N GLU A 70 -23.78 -1.49 2.67
CA GLU A 70 -24.94 -2.39 2.73
C GLU A 70 -25.34 -2.73 4.16
N GLN A 71 -24.38 -2.84 5.08
CA GLN A 71 -24.64 -3.21 6.47
C GLN A 71 -25.06 -2.03 7.34
N ASN A 72 -24.45 -0.85 7.14
CA ASN A 72 -24.58 0.28 8.07
C ASN A 72 -25.31 1.49 7.45
N GLY A 73 -25.57 1.48 6.13
CA GLY A 73 -26.14 2.61 5.39
C GLY A 73 -25.22 3.83 5.31
N ARG A 74 -23.95 3.69 5.73
CA ARG A 74 -22.93 4.75 5.74
C ARG A 74 -21.53 4.15 5.67
N ILE A 75 -20.59 4.92 5.15
CA ILE A 75 -19.17 4.57 5.10
C ILE A 75 -18.42 5.36 6.18
N ASP A 76 -17.73 4.68 7.09
CA ASP A 76 -16.79 5.31 8.03
C ASP A 76 -15.40 5.42 7.39
N PHE A 77 -15.22 6.49 6.60
CA PHE A 77 -13.93 6.80 5.97
C PHE A 77 -12.80 6.96 6.99
N TRP A 78 -13.06 7.64 8.11
CA TRP A 78 -12.05 7.88 9.13
C TRP A 78 -11.60 6.58 9.80
N GLY A 79 -12.54 5.71 10.17
CA GLY A 79 -12.22 4.39 10.70
C GLY A 79 -11.48 3.52 9.69
N PHE A 80 -11.88 3.56 8.41
CA PHE A 80 -11.19 2.84 7.33
C PHE A 80 -9.72 3.26 7.21
N TYR A 81 -9.45 4.56 7.08
CA TYR A 81 -8.08 5.07 6.98
C TYR A 81 -7.30 4.86 8.28
N ALA A 82 -7.91 5.03 9.45
CA ALA A 82 -7.23 4.80 10.73
C ALA A 82 -6.75 3.34 10.89
N ARG A 83 -7.59 2.35 10.52
CA ARG A 83 -7.20 0.93 10.51
C ARG A 83 -6.04 0.68 9.54
N ARG A 84 -6.09 1.31 8.36
CA ARG A 84 -5.04 1.17 7.34
C ARG A 84 -3.72 1.80 7.79
N LEU A 85 -3.77 3.00 8.38
CA LEU A 85 -2.59 3.69 8.91
C LEU A 85 -1.94 2.88 10.03
N LYS A 86 -2.73 2.43 11.03
CA LYS A 86 -2.20 1.58 12.13
C LYS A 86 -1.51 0.30 11.66
N ARG A 87 -1.90 -0.22 10.49
CA ARG A 87 -1.27 -1.40 9.88
C ARG A 87 -0.02 -1.08 9.06
N LEU A 88 0.01 0.04 8.32
CA LEU A 88 1.09 0.36 7.38
C LEU A 88 2.22 1.21 8.00
N TYR A 89 1.88 2.14 8.90
CA TYR A 89 2.86 3.06 9.50
C TYR A 89 3.97 2.36 10.30
N PRO A 90 3.71 1.30 11.10
CA PRO A 90 4.78 0.65 11.86
C PRO A 90 5.90 0.12 10.96
N ALA A 91 5.54 -0.52 9.84
CA ALA A 91 6.50 -1.02 8.87
C ALA A 91 7.26 0.11 8.17
N LEU A 92 6.56 1.21 7.84
CA LEU A 92 7.19 2.40 7.25
C LEU A 92 8.24 3.01 8.19
N VAL A 93 7.88 3.25 9.45
CA VAL A 93 8.79 3.85 10.45
C VAL A 93 9.99 2.94 10.66
N PHE A 94 9.78 1.63 10.80
CA PHE A 94 10.87 0.66 10.93
C PHE A 94 11.84 0.72 9.74
N MET A 95 11.30 0.75 8.52
CA MET A 95 12.10 0.83 7.29
C MET A 95 12.89 2.15 7.21
N LEU A 96 12.26 3.29 7.50
CA LEU A 96 12.91 4.61 7.46
C LEU A 96 14.01 4.74 8.53
N VAL A 97 13.76 4.23 9.74
CA VAL A 97 14.77 4.25 10.82
C VAL A 97 15.93 3.33 10.46
N GLY A 98 15.66 2.11 9.99
CA GLY A 98 16.70 1.16 9.63
C GLY A 98 17.57 1.66 8.47
N THR A 99 16.95 2.10 7.37
CA THR A 99 17.68 2.63 6.21
C THR A 99 18.38 3.95 6.53
N GLY A 100 17.75 4.86 7.27
CA GLY A 100 18.36 6.11 7.72
C GLY A 100 19.59 5.87 8.61
N THR A 101 19.50 4.95 9.56
CA THR A 101 20.63 4.56 10.41
C THR A 101 21.77 4.00 9.56
N TYR A 102 21.47 3.08 8.65
CA TYR A 102 22.47 2.51 7.75
C TYR A 102 23.19 3.59 6.91
N ILE A 103 22.43 4.50 6.29
CA ILE A 103 22.99 5.60 5.48
C ILE A 103 23.88 6.50 6.33
N THR A 104 23.45 6.88 7.55
CA THR A 104 24.23 7.77 8.42
C THR A 104 25.57 7.15 8.89
N LEU A 105 25.61 5.84 9.08
CA LEU A 105 26.79 5.12 9.54
C LEU A 105 27.76 4.80 8.41
N PHE A 106 27.26 4.31 7.27
CA PHE A 106 28.09 3.71 6.21
C PHE A 106 28.14 4.53 4.92
N GLN A 107 27.17 5.39 4.65
CA GLN A 107 26.96 5.97 3.32
C GLN A 107 26.61 7.47 3.37
N ARG A 108 27.48 8.25 4.04
CA ARG A 108 27.27 9.69 4.29
C ARG A 108 27.11 10.55 3.04
N SER A 109 27.58 10.10 1.88
CA SER A 109 27.40 10.79 0.60
C SER A 109 25.94 10.89 0.15
N LEU A 110 25.05 10.01 0.64
CA LEU A 110 23.63 9.97 0.31
C LEU A 110 22.76 10.80 1.28
N LEU A 111 23.36 11.54 2.21
CA LEU A 111 22.62 12.38 3.17
C LEU A 111 21.99 13.61 2.51
N THR A 112 22.49 14.01 1.35
CA THR A 112 21.94 15.11 0.56
C THR A 112 20.53 14.73 0.13
N ASN A 113 19.52 15.39 0.70
CA ASN A 113 18.07 15.14 0.58
C ASN A 113 17.44 14.10 1.52
N LEU A 114 18.18 13.47 2.44
CA LEU A 114 17.60 12.45 3.33
C LEU A 114 16.41 12.99 4.15
N ARG A 115 16.50 14.24 4.62
CA ARG A 115 15.40 14.89 5.34
C ARG A 115 14.14 14.99 4.47
N SER A 116 14.29 15.48 3.24
CA SER A 116 13.18 15.61 2.28
C SER A 116 12.56 14.24 2.01
N ILE A 117 13.38 13.23 1.69
CA ILE A 117 12.94 11.86 1.43
C ILE A 117 12.14 11.30 2.60
N ILE A 118 12.65 11.42 3.84
CA ILE A 118 11.94 10.95 5.04
C ILE A 118 10.61 11.70 5.19
N THR A 119 10.61 13.03 5.13
CA THR A 119 9.38 13.83 5.31
C THR A 119 8.31 13.51 4.27
N THR A 120 8.70 13.38 2.99
CA THR A 120 7.76 13.06 1.92
C THR A 120 7.24 11.63 1.99
N ASN A 121 8.05 10.67 2.46
CA ASN A 121 7.61 9.30 2.69
C ASN A 121 6.65 9.20 3.89
N MET A 122 6.92 9.92 4.99
CA MET A 122 6.00 10.01 6.13
C MET A 122 4.65 10.59 5.72
N LEU A 123 4.66 11.60 4.86
CA LEU A 123 3.44 12.23 4.32
C LEU A 123 2.80 11.44 3.17
N TYR A 124 3.38 10.32 2.72
CA TYR A 124 2.92 9.54 1.56
C TYR A 124 2.88 10.34 0.23
N VAL A 125 3.67 11.40 0.12
CA VAL A 125 3.76 12.26 -1.09
C VAL A 125 5.08 12.12 -1.85
N TYR A 126 5.88 11.10 -1.53
CA TYR A 126 7.19 10.88 -2.17
C TYR A 126 7.11 10.80 -3.70
N ASN A 127 6.12 10.09 -4.26
CA ASN A 127 5.94 10.01 -5.72
C ASN A 127 5.73 11.39 -6.38
N TRP A 128 5.01 12.31 -5.72
CA TRP A 128 4.81 13.67 -6.23
C TRP A 128 6.09 14.49 -6.17
N TRP A 129 6.86 14.31 -5.10
CA TRP A 129 8.19 14.92 -4.98
C TRP A 129 9.12 14.42 -6.08
N GLU A 130 9.13 13.12 -6.39
CA GLU A 130 9.92 12.56 -7.50
C GLU A 130 9.53 13.12 -8.87
N ILE A 131 8.22 13.22 -9.15
CA ILE A 131 7.73 13.83 -10.40
C ILE A 131 8.20 15.29 -10.50
N ALA A 132 8.11 16.05 -9.41
CA ALA A 132 8.56 17.45 -9.37
C ALA A 132 10.08 17.62 -9.58
N HIS A 133 10.88 16.58 -9.31
CA HIS A 133 12.33 16.55 -9.53
C HIS A 133 12.72 15.83 -10.83
N GLY A 134 11.77 15.57 -11.74
CA GLY A 134 12.03 14.99 -13.06
C GLY A 134 12.43 13.51 -13.02
N GLN A 135 12.02 12.77 -11.98
CA GLN A 135 12.28 11.35 -11.79
C GLN A 135 10.96 10.58 -11.69
N SER A 136 10.08 10.69 -12.70
CA SER A 136 8.83 9.94 -12.68
C SER A 136 9.10 8.43 -12.73
N TYR A 137 8.38 7.68 -11.90
CA TYR A 137 8.37 6.22 -11.96
C TYR A 137 8.12 5.71 -13.39
N PHE A 138 7.17 6.33 -14.12
CA PHE A 138 6.79 5.90 -15.47
C PHE A 138 7.83 6.26 -16.55
N ASP A 139 8.61 7.32 -16.35
CA ASP A 139 9.65 7.71 -17.33
C ASP A 139 10.76 6.66 -17.41
N ARG A 140 10.99 5.91 -16.33
CA ARG A 140 11.93 4.78 -16.28
C ARG A 140 11.45 3.55 -17.09
N PHE A 141 10.17 3.48 -17.44
CA PHE A 141 9.58 2.40 -18.26
C PHE A 141 9.26 2.84 -19.69
N ASN A 142 9.17 4.14 -19.96
CA ASN A 142 8.88 4.70 -21.30
C ASN A 142 10.13 4.80 -22.20
N GLY A 143 11.31 4.40 -21.72
CA GLY A 143 12.61 4.59 -22.41
C GLY A 143 12.95 3.58 -23.53
N GLU A 144 12.09 2.60 -23.82
CA GLU A 144 12.28 1.69 -24.97
C GLU A 144 10.94 1.49 -25.69
N SER A 145 10.49 2.53 -26.39
CA SER A 145 9.55 2.39 -27.50
C SER A 145 10.26 2.82 -28.78
N PRO A 146 10.28 2.01 -29.86
CA PRO A 146 10.85 2.39 -31.15
C PRO A 146 10.26 3.69 -31.72
#